data_AF-A0A849ZFR0-F1
#
_entry.id   AF-A0A849ZFR0-F1
#
_cell.length_a   1.000
_cell.length_b   1.000
_cell.length_c   1.000
_cell.angle_alpha   90.00
_cell.angle_beta   90.00
_cell.angle_gamma   90.00
#
_symmetry.space_group_name_H-M   'P 1'
#
loop_
_entity.id
_entity.type
_entity.pdbx_description
1 polymer ?
#
loop_
_entity_poly.entity_id
_entity_poly.type
_entity_poly.pdbx_seq_one_letter_code
_entity_poly.pdbx_strand_id
1 'polypeptide(L)' 'VWTATNSDGTALPSDYPCADWIQNINKYQATVGRTELTDSTWTSVFSQTCERDNVRLYCFEQ' A
#
# COMPACT_ATOMS: atom_id res chain seq x y z
N VAL A 1 6.23 3.12 0.49
CA VAL A 1 5.61 2.98 -0.85
C VAL A 1 4.24 2.35 -0.67
N TRP A 2 3.23 2.86 -1.37
CA TRP A 2 1.90 2.27 -1.45
C TRP A 2 1.97 0.95 -2.23
N THR A 3 1.46 -0.13 -1.63
CA THR A 3 1.54 -1.48 -2.23
C THR A 3 0.18 -2.16 -2.26
N ALA A 4 -0.60 -2.05 -1.18
CA ALA A 4 -1.90 -2.73 -1.04
C ALA A 4 -1.84 -4.25 -1.29
N THR A 5 -0.71 -4.87 -0.99
CA THR A 5 -0.49 -6.31 -1.12
C THR A 5 -0.24 -6.96 0.23
N ASN A 6 -0.53 -8.25 0.32
CA ASN A 6 -0.02 -9.13 1.36
C ASN A 6 1.51 -9.30 1.22
N SER A 7 2.13 -9.91 2.24
CA SER A 7 3.57 -10.20 2.24
C SER A 7 4.01 -11.16 1.12
N ASP A 8 3.08 -11.97 0.59
CA ASP A 8 3.29 -12.85 -0.56
C ASP A 8 3.09 -12.16 -1.92
N GLY A 9 2.77 -10.86 -1.93
CA GLY A 9 2.52 -10.06 -3.12
C GLY A 9 1.11 -10.18 -3.70
N THR A 10 0.21 -10.97 -3.09
CA THR A 10 -1.19 -11.02 -3.50
C THR A 10 -1.92 -9.73 -3.12
N ALA A 11 -2.92 -9.34 -3.93
CA ALA A 11 -3.70 -8.14 -3.66
C ALA A 11 -4.56 -8.29 -2.41
N LEU A 12 -4.66 -7.22 -1.61
CA LEU A 12 -5.68 -7.13 -0.56
C LEU A 12 -7.08 -6.94 -1.18
N PRO A 13 -8.16 -7.35 -0.48
CA PRO A 13 -9.53 -7.14 -0.94
C PRO A 13 -9.80 -5.65 -1.26
N SER A 14 -10.47 -5.36 -2.38
CA SER A 14 -10.69 -4.00 -2.93
C SER A 14 -11.27 -3.00 -1.94
N ASP A 15 -12.09 -3.46 -0.99
CA ASP A 15 -12.75 -2.59 -0.01
C ASP A 15 -11.78 -2.05 1.05
N TYR A 16 -10.54 -2.53 1.07
CA TYR A 16 -9.54 -2.21 2.08
C TYR A 16 -8.64 -1.03 1.68
N PRO A 17 -7.83 -1.10 0.60
CA PRO A 17 -6.81 -0.10 0.32
C PRO A 17 -7.43 1.19 -0.17
N CYS A 18 -7.62 2.14 0.73
CA CYS A 18 -8.17 3.45 0.39
C CYS A 18 -9.52 3.37 -0.34
N ALA A 19 -10.31 2.35 0.00
CA ALA A 19 -11.55 1.96 -0.68
C ALA A 19 -11.36 1.92 -2.21
N ASP A 20 -10.45 1.07 -2.67
CA ASP A 20 -10.04 0.94 -4.08
C ASP A 20 -9.39 2.21 -4.65
N TRP A 21 -8.49 2.83 -3.88
CA TRP A 21 -7.69 4.00 -4.30
C TRP A 21 -8.48 5.26 -4.69
N ILE A 22 -9.77 5.33 -4.35
CA ILE A 22 -10.64 6.50 -4.63
C ILE A 22 -10.88 7.38 -3.40
N GLN A 23 -10.40 6.99 -2.21
CA GLN A 23 -10.62 7.75 -0.97
C GLN A 23 -9.29 8.16 -0.32
N ASN A 24 -9.23 9.39 0.20
CA ASN A 24 -8.07 9.97 0.88
C ASN A 24 -8.36 10.36 2.33
N ILE A 25 -9.27 9.65 3.00
CA ILE A 25 -9.69 9.93 4.39
C ILE A 25 -9.11 8.93 5.38
N ASN A 26 -8.97 9.33 6.65
CA ASN A 26 -8.45 8.49 7.73
C ASN A 26 -9.29 7.26 8.08
N LYS A 27 -10.50 7.14 7.53
CA LYS A 27 -11.35 5.95 7.71
C LYS A 27 -10.76 4.72 7.03
N TYR A 28 -10.07 4.91 5.90
CA TYR A 28 -9.50 3.82 5.12
C TYR A 28 -8.00 3.74 5.33
N GLN A 29 -7.46 2.54 5.13
CA GLN A 29 -6.05 2.25 5.28
C GLN A 29 -5.56 1.41 4.12
N ALA A 30 -4.31 1.60 3.74
CA ALA A 30 -3.64 0.71 2.79
C ALA A 30 -2.30 0.24 3.35
N THR A 31 -1.88 -0.95 2.94
CA THR A 31 -0.56 -1.45 3.27
C THR A 31 0.50 -0.68 2.51
N VAL A 32 1.61 -0.41 3.21
CA VAL A 32 2.81 0.18 2.63
C VAL A 32 4.01 -0.72 2.86
N GLY A 33 5.00 -0.57 1.99
CA GLY A 33 6.33 -1.14 2.14
C GLY A 33 7.46 -0.10 2.20
N ARG A 34 8.69 -0.59 2.38
CA ARG A 34 9.92 0.22 2.47
C ARG A 34 10.85 -0.04 1.30
N THR A 35 11.28 1.03 0.65
CA THR A 35 11.96 0.95 -0.64
C THR A 35 13.44 0.55 -0.55
N GLU A 36 13.99 0.58 0.65
CA GLU A 36 15.37 0.25 0.96
C GLU A 36 15.57 -1.23 1.33
N LEU A 37 14.48 -2.00 1.39
CA LEU A 37 14.46 -3.40 1.81
C LEU A 37 14.18 -4.30 0.60
N THR A 38 14.70 -5.53 0.64
CA THR A 38 14.60 -6.52 -0.45
C THR A 38 13.82 -7.77 -0.07
N ASP A 39 13.32 -7.84 1.17
CA ASP A 39 12.48 -8.93 1.66
C ASP A 39 10.98 -8.55 1.57
N SER A 40 10.10 -9.33 2.23
CA SER A 40 8.65 -9.07 2.24
C SER A 40 8.25 -7.71 2.81
N THR A 41 9.14 -6.99 3.49
CA THR A 41 8.86 -5.64 3.98
C THR A 41 8.89 -4.58 2.88
N TRP A 42 9.43 -4.91 1.69
CA TRP A 42 9.24 -4.11 0.48
C TRP A 42 7.77 -4.03 0.07
N THR A 43 7.01 -5.11 0.27
CA THR A 43 5.59 -5.19 -0.10
C THR A 43 4.66 -4.91 1.07
N SER A 44 5.02 -5.31 2.29
CA SER A 44 4.14 -5.18 3.45
C SER A 44 4.93 -5.03 4.74
N VAL A 45 4.96 -3.81 5.28
CA VAL A 45 5.59 -3.52 6.59
C VAL A 45 4.59 -3.04 7.65
N PHE A 46 3.64 -2.17 7.29
CA PHE A 46 2.57 -1.67 8.17
C PHE A 46 1.42 -1.06 7.36
N SER A 47 0.27 -0.88 7.99
CA SER A 47 -0.88 -0.14 7.43
C SER A 47 -0.75 1.35 7.69
N GLN A 48 -1.11 2.17 6.71
CA GLN A 48 -1.16 3.64 6.82
C GLN A 48 -2.54 4.14 6.44
N THR A 49 -2.97 5.25 7.07
CA THR A 49 -4.20 5.94 6.66
C THR A 49 -4.02 6.61 5.31
N CYS A 50 -5.11 6.74 4.55
CA CYS A 50 -5.08 7.25 3.18
C CYS A 50 -4.98 8.79 3.09
N GLU A 51 -5.06 9.51 4.21
CA GLU A 51 -4.81 10.96 4.29
C GLU A 51 -3.30 11.26 4.44
N ARG A 52 -2.45 10.55 3.69
CA ARG A 52 -1.00 10.71 3.74
C ARG A 52 -0.44 11.13 2.38
N ASP A 53 0.08 12.34 2.31
CA ASP A 53 0.64 12.91 1.08
C ASP A 53 2.10 12.48 0.82
N ASN A 54 2.76 11.86 1.80
CA ASN A 54 4.20 11.54 1.73
C ASN A 54 4.51 10.07 1.38
N VAL A 55 3.57 9.35 0.77
CA VAL A 55 3.74 7.96 0.37
C VAL A 55 3.63 7.84 -1.15
N ARG A 56 4.64 7.24 -1.78
CA ARG A 56 4.76 7.14 -3.24
C ARG A 56 4.14 5.86 -3.79
N LEU A 57 3.59 5.93 -5.00
CA LEU A 57 3.25 4.79 -5.87
C LEU A 57 4.36 4.58 -6.91
N TYR A 58 4.58 3.34 -7.30
CA TYR A 58 5.52 2.98 -8.37
C TYR A 58 4.76 2.31 -9.51
N CYS A 59 5.19 2.58 -10.74
CA CYS A 59 4.74 1.87 -11.92
C CYS A 59 5.81 0.87 -12.33
N PHE A 60 5.39 -0.33 -12.74
CA PHE A 60 6.27 -1.37 -13.27
C PHE A 60 5.93 -1.63 -14.73
N GLU A 61 6.94 -1.96 -15.53
CA GLU A 61 6.77 -2.42 -16.91
C GLU A 61 6.13 -3.82 -16.91
N GLN A 62 5.20 -4.07 -17.84
CA GLN A 62 4.55 -5.37 -18.04
C GLN A 62 5.14 -6.14 -19.21
#